data_AF-A0A4P6HUN6-F1
#
_entry.id   AF-A0A4P6HUN6-F1
#
_cell.length_a   1.000
_cell.length_b   1.000
_cell.length_c   1.000
_cell.angle_alpha   90.00
_cell.angle_beta   90.00
_cell.angle_gamma   90.00
#
_symmetry.space_group_name_H-M   'P 1'
#
loop_
_entity.id
_entity.type
_entity.pdbx_description
1 polymer ?
#
loop_
_entity_poly.entity_id
_entity_poly.type
_entity_poly.pdbx_seq_one_letter_code
_entity_poly.pdbx_strand_id
1 'polypeptide(L)'
;MTGTVKALTEAQLRALKAMPFSFATWGGKLQTRLPDGVTRPTLRILQKNGLARTERDRAVWKWSITEAGRAALAQEEQKHG
;
A
#
# COMPACT_ATOMS: atom_id res chain seq x y z
N MET A 1 23.45 -6.41 10.91
CA MET A 1 22.90 -6.38 9.53
C MET A 1 21.94 -5.19 9.44
N THR A 2 22.45 -4.02 9.09
CA THR A 2 21.66 -2.82 8.83
C THR A 2 20.98 -3.00 7.48
N GLY A 3 19.77 -3.57 7.49
CA GLY A 3 18.96 -3.69 6.29
C GLY A 3 18.67 -2.29 5.75
N THR A 4 19.28 -1.95 4.63
CA THR A 4 19.02 -0.73 3.87
C THR A 4 17.52 -0.69 3.60
N VAL A 5 16.81 0.24 4.23
CA VAL A 5 15.41 0.53 3.88
C VAL A 5 15.46 0.99 2.44
N LYS A 6 15.16 0.07 1.50
CA LYS A 6 15.15 0.35 0.07
C LYS A 6 14.14 1.48 -0.13
N ALA A 7 14.60 2.60 -0.68
CA ALA A 7 13.77 3.78 -0.90
C ALA A 7 12.44 3.39 -1.57
N LEU A 8 11.35 3.96 -1.07
CA LEU A 8 10.03 3.65 -1.60
C LEU A 8 9.93 4.16 -3.04
N THR A 9 9.40 3.34 -3.94
CA THR A 9 9.14 3.81 -5.31
C THR A 9 7.96 4.78 -5.31
N GLU A 10 7.86 5.62 -6.33
CA GLU A 10 6.74 6.56 -6.46
C GLU A 10 5.36 5.86 -6.43
N ALA A 11 5.27 4.69 -7.07
CA ALA A 11 4.05 3.87 -7.03
C ALA A 11 3.72 3.37 -5.61
N GLN A 12 4.73 3.03 -4.80
CA GLN A 12 4.55 2.63 -3.40
C GLN A 12 4.13 3.80 -2.53
N LEU A 13 4.72 4.98 -2.73
CA LEU A 13 4.35 6.21 -2.04
C LEU A 13 2.90 6.59 -2.35
N ARG A 14 2.51 6.61 -3.64
CA ARG A 14 1.12 6.88 -4.03
C ARG A 14 0.15 5.89 -3.41
N ALA A 15 0.50 4.60 -3.39
CA ALA A 15 -0.32 3.57 -2.76
C ALA A 15 -0.47 3.75 -1.23
N LEU A 16 0.59 4.16 -0.53
CA LEU A 16 0.52 4.48 0.90
C LEU A 16 -0.32 5.74 1.16
N LYS A 17 -0.16 6.79 0.36
CA LYS A 17 -0.94 8.03 0.46
C LYS A 17 -2.43 7.83 0.17
N ALA A 18 -2.77 6.86 -0.70
CA ALA A 18 -4.15 6.52 -1.01
C ALA A 18 -4.87 5.74 0.10
N MET A 19 -4.17 5.28 1.14
CA MET A 19 -4.77 4.54 2.25
C MET A 19 -5.37 5.47 3.32
N PRO A 20 -6.52 5.09 3.92
CA PRO A 20 -7.21 3.81 3.78
C PRO A 20 -8.14 3.75 2.55
N PHE A 21 -8.25 2.58 1.92
CA PHE A 21 -9.21 2.34 0.84
C PHE A 21 -9.67 0.87 0.80
N SER A 22 -10.71 0.59 0.03
CA SER A 22 -11.20 -0.78 -0.17
C SER A 22 -11.54 -1.05 -1.63
N PHE A 23 -11.39 -2.31 -2.06
CA PHE A 23 -11.87 -2.74 -3.38
C PHE A 23 -12.52 -4.12 -3.33
N ALA A 24 -13.48 -4.35 -4.21
CA ALA A 24 -14.17 -5.63 -4.33
C ALA A 24 -13.58 -6.48 -5.47
N THR A 25 -13.55 -7.80 -5.26
CA THR A 25 -13.17 -8.78 -6.28
C THR A 25 -14.22 -9.88 -6.38
N TRP A 26 -14.60 -10.26 -7.60
CA TRP A 26 -15.47 -11.40 -7.89
C TRP A 26 -14.81 -12.30 -8.94
N GLY A 27 -14.73 -13.61 -8.68
CA GLY A 27 -14.07 -14.55 -9.60
C GLY A 27 -12.61 -14.19 -9.93
N GLY A 28 -11.90 -13.56 -9.01
CA GLY A 28 -10.52 -13.08 -9.21
C GLY A 28 -10.38 -11.75 -9.96
N LYS A 29 -11.47 -11.20 -10.50
CA LYS A 29 -11.52 -9.92 -11.22
C LYS A 29 -11.89 -8.77 -10.27
N LEU A 30 -11.26 -7.61 -10.46
CA LEU A 30 -11.62 -6.36 -9.79
C LEU A 30 -13.02 -5.93 -10.24
N GLN A 31 -13.89 -5.65 -9.28
CA GLN A 31 -15.24 -5.10 -9.52
C GLN A 31 -15.26 -3.59 -9.32
N THR A 32 -14.37 -3.07 -8.48
CA THR A 32 -14.19 -1.64 -8.25
C THR A 32 -12.83 -1.20 -8.79
N ARG A 33 -12.73 0.07 -9.19
CA ARG A 33 -11.44 0.65 -9.59
C ARG A 33 -10.53 0.77 -8.36
N LEU A 34 -9.23 0.57 -8.58
CA LEU A 34 -8.21 0.93 -7.60
C LEU A 34 -7.94 2.44 -7.68
N PRO A 35 -7.43 3.07 -6.61
CA PRO A 35 -6.96 4.44 -6.67
C PRO A 35 -5.89 4.63 -7.75
N ASP A 36 -5.79 5.83 -8.29
CA ASP A 36 -4.92 6.12 -9.42
C ASP A 36 -3.44 5.82 -9.11
N GLY A 37 -2.78 5.11 -10.03
CA GLY A 37 -1.39 4.67 -9.86
C GLY A 37 -1.20 3.52 -8.86
N VAL A 38 -2.27 2.99 -8.25
CA VAL A 38 -2.21 1.85 -7.33
C VAL A 38 -2.43 0.55 -8.09
N THR A 39 -1.50 -0.40 -7.94
CA THR A 39 -1.59 -1.72 -8.57
C THR A 39 -1.57 -2.84 -7.52
N ARG A 40 -2.18 -3.99 -7.83
CA ARG A 40 -2.18 -5.16 -6.93
C ARG A 40 -0.75 -5.65 -6.58
N PRO A 41 0.22 -5.69 -7.52
CA PRO A 41 1.60 -6.00 -7.18
C PRO A 41 2.21 -5.03 -6.16
N THR A 42 2.00 -3.72 -6.33
CA THR A 42 2.48 -2.70 -5.37
C THR A 42 1.94 -2.95 -3.98
N LEU A 43 0.62 -3.20 -3.86
CA LEU A 43 -0.03 -3.48 -2.58
C LEU A 43 0.54 -4.74 -1.92
N ARG A 44 0.77 -5.81 -2.69
CA ARG A 44 1.38 -7.04 -2.17
C ARG A 44 2.80 -6.81 -1.65
N ILE A 45 3.59 -5.98 -2.33
CA ILE A 45 4.94 -5.62 -1.87
C ILE A 45 4.87 -4.82 -0.56
N LEU A 46 4.00 -3.81 -0.48
CA LEU A 46 3.80 -3.02 0.75
C LEU A 46 3.36 -3.89 1.93
N GLN A 47 2.47 -4.85 1.68
CA GLN A 47 2.06 -5.81 2.69
C GLN A 47 3.22 -6.71 3.14
N LYS A 48 3.99 -7.26 2.19
CA LYS A 48 5.15 -8.11 2.49
C LYS A 48 6.21 -7.39 3.33
N ASN A 49 6.37 -6.08 3.10
CA ASN A 49 7.29 -5.23 3.85
C ASN A 49 6.70 -4.71 5.19
N GLY A 50 5.47 -5.09 5.55
CA GLY A 50 4.83 -4.65 6.79
C GLY A 50 4.39 -3.18 6.82
N LEU A 51 4.38 -2.51 5.65
CA LEU A 51 4.03 -1.09 5.52
C LEU A 51 2.51 -0.88 5.34
N ALA A 52 1.82 -1.92 4.88
CA ALA A 52 0.37 -1.92 4.73
C ALA A 52 -0.22 -3.21 5.28
N ARG A 53 -1.45 -3.13 5.77
CA ARG A 53 -2.26 -4.27 6.19
C ARG A 53 -3.46 -4.39 5.26
N THR A 54 -3.87 -5.63 5.01
CA THR A 54 -5.13 -5.90 4.35
C THR A 54 -6.01 -6.78 5.22
N GLU A 55 -7.30 -6.50 5.18
CA GLU A 55 -8.34 -7.30 5.81
C GLU A 55 -9.34 -7.69 4.72
N ARG A 56 -9.72 -8.96 4.69
CA ARG A 56 -10.66 -9.48 3.70
C ARG A 56 -11.98 -9.79 4.37
N ASP A 57 -13.05 -9.19 3.86
CA ASP A 57 -14.43 -9.46 4.24
C ASP A 57 -15.21 -9.89 2.99
N ARG A 58 -15.52 -11.19 2.90
CA ARG A 58 -16.13 -11.82 1.72
C ARG A 58 -15.36 -11.52 0.41
N ALA A 59 -15.94 -10.67 -0.43
CA ALA A 59 -15.41 -10.22 -1.71
C ALA A 59 -14.66 -8.89 -1.61
N VAL A 60 -14.68 -8.21 -0.46
CA VAL A 60 -14.09 -6.89 -0.24
C VAL A 60 -12.73 -7.02 0.43
N TRP A 61 -11.74 -6.35 -0.15
CA TRP A 61 -10.40 -6.19 0.39
C TRP A 61 -10.28 -4.77 0.93
N LYS A 62 -10.10 -4.64 2.24
CA LYS A 62 -9.81 -3.37 2.92
C LYS A 62 -8.31 -3.25 3.08
N TRP A 63 -7.77 -2.07 2.80
CA TRP A 63 -6.35 -1.76 2.89
C TRP A 63 -6.13 -0.57 3.81
N SER A 64 -5.17 -0.70 4.70
CA SER A 64 -4.85 0.32 5.70
C SER A 64 -3.34 0.43 5.88
N ILE A 65 -2.86 1.64 6.15
CA ILE A 65 -1.45 1.91 6.41
C ILE A 65 -1.09 1.48 7.83
N THR A 66 0.08 0.85 8.02
CA THR A 66 0.59 0.51 9.36
C THR A 66 1.36 1.68 9.96
N GLU A 67 1.73 1.60 11.24
CA GLU A 67 2.66 2.58 11.83
C GLU A 67 4.01 2.64 11.09
N ALA A 68 4.53 1.47 10.68
CA ALA A 68 5.75 1.41 9.88
C ALA A 68 5.58 2.07 8.51
N GLY A 69 4.41 1.89 7.87
CA GLY A 69 4.07 2.57 6.61
C GLY A 69 4.00 4.09 6.77
N ARG A 70 3.39 4.59 7.85
CA ARG A 70 3.34 6.02 8.17
C ARG A 70 4.74 6.59 8.39
N ALA A 71 5.58 5.91 9.17
CA ALA A 71 6.95 6.35 9.42
C ALA A 71 7.78 6.38 8.13
N ALA A 72 7.65 5.36 7.26
CA ALA A 72 8.33 5.32 5.98
C ALA A 72 7.85 6.44 5.04
N LEU A 73 6.56 6.74 5.02
CA LEU A 73 6.01 7.84 4.24
C LEU A 73 6.55 9.19 4.71
N ALA A 74 6.58 9.44 6.02
CA ALA A 74 7.10 10.67 6.60
C ALA A 74 8.61 10.87 6.33
N GLN A 75 9.40 9.79 6.37
CA GLN A 75 10.84 9.85 6.04
C GLN A 75 11.09 10.23 4.57
N GLU A 76 10.26 9.76 3.65
CA GLU A 76 10.38 10.10 2.23
C GLU A 76 9.92 11.53 1.95
N GLU A 77 8.90 12.03 2.65
CA GLU A 77 8.46 13.43 2.55
C GLU A 77 9.52 14.41 3.08
N GLN A 78 10.25 14.06 4.14
CA GLN A 78 11.35 14.89 4.67
C GLN A 78 12.61 14.89 3.79
N LYS A 79 12.79 13.89 2.93
CA LYS A 79 13.94 13.80 2.00
C LYS A 79 13.72 14.56 0.70
N HIS A 80 12.47 14.79 0.33
CA HIS A 80 12.07 15.41 -0.94
C HIS A 80 11.38 16.78 -0.78
N GLY A 81 11.13 17.23 0.46
CA GLY A 81 10.74 18.61 0.78
C GLY A 81 11.95 19.46 1.16
#